data_AF-Q1MC95-F1
#
_entry.id   AF-Q1MC95-F1
#
_cell.length_a   1.000
_cell.length_b   1.000
_cell.length_c   1.000
_cell.angle_alpha   90.00
_cell.angle_beta   90.00
_cell.angle_gamma   90.00
#
_symmetry.space_group_name_H-M   'P 1'
#
loop_
_entity.id
_entity.type
_entity.pdbx_description
1 polymer ?
#
loop_
_entity_poly.entity_id
_entity_poly.type
_entity_poly.pdbx_seq_one_letter_code
_entity_poly.pdbx_strand_id
1 'polypeptide(L)'
;MNDELDVQCLPYMPLQIERLRRSKAWLRCKRNPEIAFYMVNLWMRAWHEVPAGSIEDDDDVLADAAMCSPEKWEELKDDILKGWDRRDGRVWHSTVIEIATEAVGKLRMNKSRTAAAREARELQRQSSVAETVTENVTNSVTEHEGKGREEKGIEDKTTSDDVVAVAPSISQDFAFEAQSIRLTAANLEQWRKAFPHVALEAELWALDEWAGTKGNKWFTAVSGALAKKERAAVDRVSTAAAVRDRGGGQRRADPRI
;
A
#
# COMPACT_ATOMS: atom_id res chain seq x y z
N MET A 1 20.17 -9.37 -21.77
CA MET A 1 18.96 -9.88 -21.10
C MET A 1 17.81 -9.30 -21.88
N ASN A 2 17.13 -10.12 -22.70
CA ASN A 2 15.86 -9.72 -23.32
C ASN A 2 14.90 -9.49 -22.17
N ASP A 3 14.79 -8.23 -21.76
CA ASP A 3 13.97 -7.82 -20.65
C ASP A 3 12.54 -7.77 -21.20
N GLU A 4 11.98 -8.96 -21.36
CA GLU A 4 10.66 -9.23 -21.89
C GLU A 4 9.65 -8.36 -21.14
N LEU A 5 8.76 -7.70 -21.87
CA LEU A 5 7.83 -6.74 -21.28
C LEU A 5 6.75 -7.50 -20.50
N ASP A 6 7.10 -8.01 -19.32
CA ASP A 6 6.25 -8.86 -18.50
C ASP A 6 5.62 -8.07 -17.35
N VAL A 7 4.29 -8.00 -17.38
CA VAL A 7 3.45 -7.37 -16.34
C VAL A 7 2.42 -8.33 -15.77
N GLN A 8 2.58 -9.65 -15.95
CA GLN A 8 1.66 -10.67 -15.40
C GLN A 8 1.55 -10.61 -13.88
N CYS A 9 2.60 -10.13 -13.21
CA CYS A 9 2.57 -9.89 -11.76
C CYS A 9 1.70 -8.68 -11.33
N LEU A 10 1.23 -7.87 -12.27
CA LEU A 10 0.37 -6.70 -12.01
C LEU A 10 -1.09 -7.06 -12.28
N PRO A 11 -1.97 -7.03 -11.24
CA PRO A 11 -3.36 -7.46 -11.39
C PRO A 11 -4.24 -6.46 -12.15
N TYR A 12 -3.73 -5.27 -12.47
CA TYR A 12 -4.48 -4.23 -13.18
C TYR A 12 -3.61 -3.50 -14.18
N MET A 13 -4.24 -3.02 -15.25
CA MET A 13 -3.69 -2.05 -16.19
C MET A 13 -4.25 -0.65 -15.84
N PRO A 14 -3.42 0.37 -15.62
CA PRO A 14 -3.92 1.72 -15.37
C PRO A 14 -4.53 2.32 -16.64
N LEU A 15 -5.78 2.77 -16.56
CA LEU A 15 -6.46 3.43 -17.67
C LEU A 15 -6.30 4.95 -17.58
N GLN A 16 -5.63 5.56 -18.56
CA GLN A 16 -5.45 7.01 -18.63
C GLN A 16 -6.74 7.67 -19.15
N ILE A 17 -7.72 7.90 -18.26
CA ILE A 17 -9.09 8.32 -18.60
C ILE A 17 -9.12 9.56 -19.50
N GLU A 18 -8.36 10.61 -19.18
CA GLU A 18 -8.37 11.85 -19.97
C GLU A 18 -7.81 11.63 -21.39
N ARG A 19 -6.69 10.91 -21.51
CA ARG A 19 -6.08 10.55 -22.79
C ARG A 19 -7.04 9.71 -23.63
N LEU A 20 -7.67 8.71 -23.02
CA LEU A 20 -8.65 7.86 -23.68
C LEU A 20 -9.83 8.68 -24.20
N ARG A 21 -10.47 9.49 -23.36
CA ARG A 21 -11.67 10.26 -23.73
C ARG A 21 -11.42 11.30 -24.82
N ARG A 22 -10.18 11.78 -24.98
CA ARG A 22 -9.75 12.70 -26.06
C ARG A 22 -9.26 11.99 -27.32
N SER A 23 -9.08 10.66 -27.28
CA SER A 23 -8.50 9.89 -28.39
C SER A 23 -9.46 9.74 -29.58
N LYS A 24 -8.89 9.52 -30.77
CA LYS A 24 -9.66 9.13 -31.97
C LYS A 24 -10.34 7.77 -31.80
N ALA A 25 -9.75 6.86 -31.02
CA ALA A 25 -10.34 5.55 -30.72
C ALA A 25 -11.66 5.68 -29.96
N TRP A 26 -11.69 6.53 -28.92
CA TRP A 26 -12.92 6.80 -28.18
C TRP A 26 -13.95 7.59 -28.98
N LEU A 27 -13.51 8.43 -29.93
CA LEU A 27 -14.42 9.07 -30.89
C LEU A 27 -15.12 8.03 -31.80
N ARG A 28 -14.42 6.97 -32.23
CA ARG A 28 -15.04 5.86 -32.97
C ARG A 28 -16.05 5.10 -32.12
N CYS A 29 -15.68 4.80 -30.88
CA CYS A 29 -16.57 4.18 -29.89
C CYS A 29 -17.85 4.99 -29.66
N LYS A 30 -17.80 6.33 -29.70
CA LYS A 30 -19.01 7.15 -29.61
C LYS A 30 -19.95 7.00 -30.80
N ARG A 31 -19.41 6.69 -31.99
CA ARG A 31 -20.20 6.51 -33.22
C ARG A 31 -20.77 5.09 -33.33
N ASN A 32 -19.97 4.09 -32.97
CA ASN A 32 -20.43 2.72 -32.78
C ASN A 32 -20.01 2.22 -31.37
N PRO A 33 -20.93 2.25 -30.40
CA PRO A 33 -20.66 1.86 -29.01
C PRO A 33 -20.18 0.43 -28.81
N GLU A 34 -20.52 -0.51 -29.69
CA GLU A 34 -20.12 -1.92 -29.52
C GLU A 34 -18.60 -2.10 -29.66
N ILE A 35 -17.94 -1.27 -30.47
CA ILE A 35 -16.47 -1.27 -30.65
C ILE A 35 -15.77 -1.06 -29.31
N ALA A 36 -16.36 -0.28 -28.40
CA ALA A 36 -15.77 0.00 -27.09
C ALA A 36 -15.57 -1.28 -26.27
N PHE A 37 -16.53 -2.22 -26.36
CA PHE A 37 -16.46 -3.50 -25.65
C PHE A 37 -15.27 -4.34 -26.17
N TYR A 38 -15.22 -4.58 -27.48
CA TYR A 38 -14.15 -5.37 -28.11
C TYR A 38 -12.77 -4.74 -27.92
N MET A 39 -12.66 -3.43 -28.11
CA MET A 39 -11.41 -2.68 -27.95
C MET A 39 -10.85 -2.82 -26.52
N VAL A 40 -11.69 -2.67 -25.50
CA VAL A 40 -11.24 -2.75 -24.10
C VAL A 40 -10.86 -4.19 -23.72
N ASN A 41 -11.61 -5.21 -24.17
CA ASN A 41 -11.24 -6.61 -23.97
C ASN A 41 -9.88 -6.93 -24.60
N LEU A 42 -9.66 -6.47 -25.83
CA LEU A 42 -8.39 -6.67 -26.53
C LEU A 42 -7.23 -6.00 -25.79
N TRP A 43 -7.42 -4.81 -25.21
CA TRP A 43 -6.40 -4.15 -24.37
C TRP A 43 -6.12 -4.93 -23.09
N MET A 44 -7.16 -5.47 -22.43
CA MET A 44 -7.01 -6.29 -21.24
C MET A 44 -6.27 -7.59 -21.55
N ARG A 45 -6.60 -8.27 -22.66
CA ARG A 45 -5.88 -9.48 -23.09
C ARG A 45 -4.42 -9.17 -23.40
N ALA A 46 -4.15 -8.12 -24.17
CA ALA A 46 -2.79 -7.72 -24.53
C ALA A 46 -1.95 -7.31 -23.31
N TRP A 47 -2.55 -6.76 -22.26
CA TRP A 47 -1.82 -6.36 -21.06
C TRP A 47 -1.08 -7.54 -20.41
N HIS A 48 -1.71 -8.70 -20.32
CA HIS A 48 -1.13 -9.88 -19.67
C HIS A 48 -0.40 -10.84 -20.64
N GLU A 49 -0.32 -10.48 -21.91
CA GLU A 49 0.53 -11.19 -22.87
C GLU A 49 2.01 -10.95 -22.60
N VAL A 50 2.85 -11.83 -23.14
CA VAL A 50 4.30 -11.73 -23.06
C VAL A 50 4.85 -11.79 -24.48
N PRO A 51 5.35 -10.66 -25.04
CA PRO A 51 5.46 -9.33 -24.43
C PRO A 51 4.12 -8.59 -24.27
N ALA A 52 3.99 -7.78 -23.22
CA ALA A 52 2.78 -7.01 -22.94
C ALA A 52 2.49 -5.96 -24.02
N GLY A 53 1.20 -5.75 -24.28
CA GLY A 53 0.73 -4.91 -25.38
C GLY A 53 0.82 -5.57 -26.75
N SER A 54 1.15 -6.86 -26.82
CA SER A 54 1.11 -7.66 -28.05
C SER A 54 0.10 -8.79 -27.95
N ILE A 55 -0.44 -9.24 -29.09
CA ILE A 55 -1.24 -10.47 -29.23
C ILE A 55 -0.79 -11.16 -30.52
N GLU A 56 -0.91 -12.49 -30.60
CA GLU A 56 -0.71 -13.24 -31.84
C GLU A 56 -1.57 -12.69 -32.99
N ASP A 57 -0.99 -12.57 -34.18
CA ASP A 57 -1.66 -12.04 -35.36
C ASP A 57 -2.45 -13.14 -36.10
N ASP A 58 -3.46 -13.66 -35.40
CA ASP A 58 -4.39 -14.66 -35.90
C ASP A 58 -5.82 -14.21 -35.60
N ASP A 59 -6.70 -14.25 -36.61
CA ASP A 59 -8.05 -13.69 -36.49
C ASP A 59 -8.90 -14.46 -35.45
N ASP A 60 -8.71 -15.77 -35.27
CA ASP A 60 -9.42 -16.55 -34.24
C ASP A 60 -8.93 -16.17 -32.84
N VAL A 61 -7.60 -16.03 -32.67
CA VAL A 61 -7.02 -15.57 -31.40
C VAL A 61 -7.47 -14.16 -31.05
N LEU A 62 -7.51 -13.25 -32.02
CA LEU A 62 -7.92 -11.87 -31.81
C LEU A 62 -9.42 -11.73 -31.55
N ALA A 63 -10.26 -12.52 -32.24
CA ALA A 63 -11.69 -12.59 -31.98
C ALA A 63 -11.99 -13.08 -30.56
N ASP A 64 -11.35 -14.17 -30.13
CA ASP A 64 -11.47 -14.70 -28.76
C ASP A 64 -11.00 -13.67 -27.72
N ALA A 65 -9.83 -13.07 -27.94
CA ALA A 65 -9.28 -12.02 -27.08
C ALA A 65 -10.19 -10.80 -26.93
N ALA A 66 -10.89 -10.42 -28.00
CA ALA A 66 -11.85 -9.34 -28.00
C ALA A 66 -13.22 -9.74 -27.40
N MET A 67 -13.44 -11.04 -27.15
CA MET A 67 -14.74 -11.63 -26.84
C MET A 67 -15.79 -11.35 -27.93
N CYS A 68 -15.37 -11.46 -29.19
CA CYS A 68 -16.18 -11.22 -30.37
C CYS A 68 -16.51 -12.55 -31.07
N SER A 69 -17.70 -12.68 -31.65
CA SER A 69 -17.97 -13.84 -32.53
C SER A 69 -17.19 -13.70 -33.84
N PRO A 70 -16.84 -14.80 -34.52
CA PRO A 70 -16.11 -14.74 -35.79
C PRO A 70 -16.80 -13.87 -36.84
N GLU A 71 -18.14 -13.90 -36.92
CA GLU A 71 -18.90 -13.12 -37.90
C GLU A 71 -18.77 -11.62 -37.63
N LYS A 72 -18.86 -11.21 -36.36
CA LYS A 72 -18.70 -9.82 -35.96
C LYS A 72 -17.24 -9.36 -36.04
N TRP A 73 -16.30 -10.26 -35.79
CA TRP A 73 -14.88 -9.98 -35.94
C TRP A 73 -14.58 -9.59 -37.38
N GLU A 74 -15.01 -10.38 -38.36
CA GLU A 74 -14.82 -10.06 -39.77
C GLU A 74 -15.43 -8.71 -40.17
N GLU A 75 -16.58 -8.34 -39.62
CA GLU A 75 -17.23 -7.04 -39.88
C GLU A 75 -16.45 -5.86 -39.26
N LEU A 76 -15.93 -6.02 -38.04
CA LEU A 76 -15.43 -4.91 -37.21
C LEU A 76 -13.92 -4.88 -37.00
N LYS A 77 -13.17 -5.90 -37.43
CA LYS A 77 -11.72 -6.05 -37.16
C LYS A 77 -10.91 -4.85 -37.60
N ASP A 78 -11.22 -4.27 -38.75
CA ASP A 78 -10.53 -3.08 -39.27
C ASP A 78 -10.73 -1.85 -38.38
N ASP A 79 -11.90 -1.73 -37.74
CA ASP A 79 -12.19 -0.62 -36.84
C ASP A 79 -11.62 -0.83 -35.43
N ILE A 80 -11.63 -2.09 -34.95
CA ILE A 80 -11.06 -2.50 -33.65
C ILE A 80 -9.53 -2.40 -33.68
N LEU A 81 -8.89 -2.86 -34.76
CA LEU A 81 -7.43 -2.88 -34.92
C LEU A 81 -6.84 -1.54 -35.38
N LYS A 82 -7.65 -0.48 -35.55
CA LYS A 82 -7.13 0.87 -35.86
C LYS A 82 -6.24 1.41 -34.74
N GLY A 83 -4.94 1.49 -35.03
CA GLY A 83 -3.90 1.95 -34.09
C GLY A 83 -3.06 0.81 -33.52
N TRP A 84 -3.28 -0.41 -34.01
CA TRP A 84 -2.40 -1.55 -33.78
C TRP A 84 -1.42 -1.70 -34.95
N ASP A 85 -0.18 -2.05 -34.61
CA ASP A 85 0.89 -2.30 -35.59
C ASP A 85 1.14 -3.81 -35.70
N ARG A 86 1.20 -4.36 -36.91
CA ARG A 86 1.53 -5.77 -37.15
C ARG A 86 3.04 -5.93 -37.31
N ARG A 87 3.67 -6.77 -36.49
CA ARG A 87 5.13 -7.01 -36.49
C ARG A 87 5.42 -8.42 -35.97
N ASP A 88 6.25 -9.18 -36.70
CA ASP A 88 6.76 -10.49 -36.27
C ASP A 88 5.67 -11.50 -35.89
N GLY A 89 4.58 -11.55 -36.66
CA GLY A 89 3.45 -12.47 -36.39
C GLY A 89 2.60 -12.08 -35.18
N ARG A 90 2.74 -10.84 -34.67
CA ARG A 90 1.95 -10.29 -33.58
C ARG A 90 1.38 -8.91 -33.95
N VAL A 91 0.27 -8.54 -33.32
CA VAL A 91 -0.29 -7.19 -33.34
C VAL A 91 0.07 -6.46 -32.05
N TRP A 92 0.46 -5.20 -32.16
CA TRP A 92 1.03 -4.40 -31.08
C TRP A 92 0.24 -3.12 -30.83
N HIS A 93 -0.11 -2.85 -29.57
CA HIS A 93 -0.80 -1.61 -29.19
C HIS A 93 0.14 -0.63 -28.47
N SER A 94 0.52 0.44 -29.17
CA SER A 94 1.42 1.49 -28.68
C SER A 94 1.12 1.96 -27.25
N THR A 95 -0.14 2.25 -26.92
CA THR A 95 -0.50 2.76 -25.60
C THR A 95 -0.36 1.69 -24.50
N VAL A 96 -0.65 0.42 -24.80
CA VAL A 96 -0.48 -0.65 -23.78
C VAL A 96 1.02 -0.89 -23.55
N ILE A 97 1.84 -0.86 -24.60
CA ILE A 97 3.30 -0.98 -24.52
C ILE A 97 3.90 0.16 -23.67
N GLU A 98 3.48 1.40 -23.90
CA GLU A 98 3.92 2.55 -23.10
C GLU A 98 3.62 2.35 -21.62
N ILE A 99 2.37 1.97 -21.30
CA ILE A 99 1.94 1.73 -19.92
C ILE A 99 2.72 0.57 -19.29
N ALA A 100 2.93 -0.52 -20.02
CA ALA A 100 3.67 -1.68 -19.54
C ALA A 100 5.15 -1.33 -19.33
N THR A 101 5.74 -0.53 -20.21
CA THR A 101 7.14 -0.07 -20.09
C THR A 101 7.32 0.74 -18.81
N GLU A 102 6.39 1.66 -18.53
CA GLU A 102 6.41 2.44 -17.28
C GLU A 102 6.25 1.53 -16.05
N ALA A 103 5.34 0.56 -16.12
CA ALA A 103 5.08 -0.35 -15.01
C ALA A 103 6.27 -1.27 -14.70
N VAL A 104 6.89 -1.86 -15.73
CA VAL A 104 8.11 -2.66 -15.60
C VAL A 104 9.27 -1.80 -15.07
N GLY A 105 9.40 -0.55 -15.54
CA GLY A 105 10.38 0.40 -14.99
C GLY A 105 10.22 0.62 -13.48
N LYS A 106 8.98 0.78 -13.00
CA LYS A 106 8.68 0.90 -11.56
C LYS A 106 9.02 -0.38 -10.80
N LEU A 107 8.69 -1.55 -11.34
CA LEU A 107 9.03 -2.84 -10.74
C LEU A 107 10.54 -3.02 -10.59
N ARG A 108 11.32 -2.71 -11.63
CA ARG A 108 12.78 -2.75 -11.61
C ARG A 108 13.36 -1.83 -10.54
N MET A 109 12.88 -0.59 -10.46
CA MET A 109 13.33 0.38 -9.46
C MET A 109 12.95 -0.04 -8.03
N ASN A 110 11.77 -0.62 -7.81
CA ASN A 110 11.37 -1.12 -6.49
C ASN A 110 12.21 -2.33 -6.07
N LYS A 111 12.53 -3.22 -7.02
CA LYS A 111 13.38 -4.39 -6.80
C LYS A 111 14.81 -3.97 -6.44
N SER A 112 15.39 -3.01 -7.17
CA SER A 112 16.75 -2.51 -6.87
C SER A 112 16.82 -1.81 -5.52
N ARG A 113 15.84 -0.97 -5.17
CA ARG A 113 15.77 -0.33 -3.85
C ARG A 113 15.66 -1.35 -2.71
N THR A 114 14.83 -2.38 -2.90
CA THR A 114 14.65 -3.44 -1.90
C THR A 114 15.92 -4.28 -1.75
N ALA A 115 16.60 -4.60 -2.85
CA ALA A 115 17.88 -5.31 -2.83
C ALA A 115 18.96 -4.51 -2.10
N ALA A 116 19.14 -3.22 -2.43
CA ALA A 116 20.11 -2.35 -1.78
C ALA A 116 19.81 -2.18 -0.27
N ALA A 117 18.54 -2.06 0.12
CA ALA A 117 18.16 -2.00 1.53
C ALA A 117 18.45 -3.31 2.29
N ARG A 118 18.27 -4.47 1.62
CA ARG A 118 18.62 -5.79 2.20
C ARG A 118 20.13 -5.94 2.37
N GLU A 119 20.90 -5.56 1.36
CA GLU A 119 22.36 -5.60 1.40
C GLU A 119 22.92 -4.67 2.49
N ALA A 120 22.40 -3.44 2.60
CA ALA A 120 22.81 -2.51 3.65
C ALA A 120 22.55 -3.06 5.06
N ARG A 121 21.40 -3.72 5.29
CA ARG A 121 21.09 -4.37 6.58
C ARG A 121 22.01 -5.55 6.88
N GLU A 122 22.36 -6.33 5.87
CA GLU A 122 23.28 -7.46 6.04
C GLU A 122 24.70 -6.96 6.36
N LEU A 123 25.17 -5.89 5.69
CA LEU A 123 26.45 -5.25 6.01
C LEU A 123 26.47 -4.68 7.44
N GLN A 124 25.40 -4.03 7.89
CA GLN A 124 25.27 -3.56 9.28
C GLN A 124 25.27 -4.71 10.30
N ARG A 125 24.64 -5.83 9.94
CA ARG A 125 24.65 -7.03 10.79
C ARG A 125 26.05 -7.65 10.85
N GLN A 126 26.80 -7.66 9.75
CA GLN A 126 28.16 -8.18 9.73
C GLN A 126 29.16 -7.27 10.47
N SER A 127 29.01 -5.95 10.37
CA SER A 127 29.87 -5.01 11.09
C SER A 127 29.66 -5.07 12.61
N SER A 128 28.40 -5.12 13.07
CA SER A 128 28.09 -5.25 14.51
C SER A 128 28.60 -6.57 15.12
N VAL A 129 28.55 -7.68 14.39
CA VAL A 129 29.13 -8.95 14.84
C VAL A 129 30.66 -8.88 14.89
N ALA A 130 31.31 -8.25 13.91
CA ALA A 130 32.76 -8.08 13.92
C ALA A 130 33.24 -7.22 15.11
N GLU A 131 32.52 -6.14 15.42
CA GLU A 131 32.83 -5.23 16.54
C GLU A 131 32.69 -5.92 17.91
N THR A 132 31.63 -6.72 18.10
CA THR A 132 31.41 -7.50 19.33
C THR A 132 32.50 -8.57 19.57
N VAL A 133 33.08 -9.14 18.51
CA VAL A 133 34.13 -10.17 18.63
C VAL A 133 35.49 -9.55 18.99
N THR A 134 35.77 -8.31 18.59
CA THR A 134 37.02 -7.62 18.94
C THR A 134 37.06 -7.04 20.35
N GLU A 135 35.92 -6.74 20.97
CA GLU A 135 35.87 -6.18 22.32
C GLU A 135 36.06 -7.22 23.45
N ASN A 136 35.79 -8.50 23.19
CA ASN A 136 35.90 -9.55 24.21
C ASN A 136 37.34 -10.02 24.53
N VAL A 137 38.38 -9.43 23.94
CA VAL A 137 39.79 -9.80 24.20
C VAL A 137 40.53 -8.80 25.09
N THR A 138 39.96 -7.63 25.39
CA THR A 138 40.64 -6.68 26.29
C THR A 138 39.63 -5.90 27.09
N ASN A 139 39.44 -6.26 28.37
CA ASN A 139 39.39 -5.29 29.48
C ASN A 139 39.27 -6.02 30.84
N SER A 140 40.41 -6.10 31.54
CA SER A 140 40.44 -6.14 33.00
C SER A 140 40.34 -4.70 33.54
N VAL A 141 39.42 -4.51 34.48
CA VAL A 141 39.40 -3.55 35.62
C VAL A 141 39.58 -2.06 35.28
N THR A 142 38.56 -1.23 35.55
CA THR A 142 38.52 -0.18 36.61
C THR A 142 37.29 0.73 36.39
N GLU A 143 36.53 1.02 37.46
CA GLU A 143 35.40 1.96 37.50
C GLU A 143 35.87 3.43 37.53
N HIS A 144 35.16 4.36 36.84
CA HIS A 144 34.64 5.61 37.44
C HIS A 144 33.70 6.39 36.50
N GLU A 145 32.59 6.84 37.09
CA GLU A 145 31.73 8.02 36.84
C GLU A 145 31.56 8.65 35.43
N GLY A 146 30.29 8.72 35.01
CA GLY A 146 29.59 10.02 34.96
C GLY A 146 29.39 10.70 33.59
N LYS A 147 28.10 10.84 33.23
CA LYS A 147 27.47 11.97 32.51
C LYS A 147 27.37 11.89 30.97
N GLY A 148 26.14 11.60 30.53
CA GLY A 148 25.43 12.47 29.60
C GLY A 148 25.13 11.92 28.21
N ARG A 149 23.83 11.96 27.89
CA ARG A 149 23.21 12.29 26.59
C ARG A 149 22.48 11.15 25.88
N GLU A 150 21.25 11.52 25.53
CA GLU A 150 20.19 10.82 24.81
C GLU A 150 20.64 10.12 23.52
N GLU A 151 20.25 8.85 23.36
CA GLU A 151 20.02 8.15 22.09
C GLU A 151 18.88 7.14 22.32
N LYS A 152 17.68 7.34 21.74
CA LYS A 152 17.24 6.69 20.48
C LYS A 152 17.87 5.30 20.35
N GLY A 153 17.29 4.25 20.93
CA GLY A 153 16.04 3.66 20.47
C GLY A 153 16.28 2.89 19.17
N ILE A 154 16.50 1.58 19.26
CA ILE A 154 16.31 0.56 18.20
C ILE A 154 16.44 -0.85 18.83
N GLU A 155 15.40 -1.66 18.59
CA GLU A 155 15.37 -3.10 18.26
C GLU A 155 15.98 -4.13 19.24
N ASP A 156 15.16 -5.02 19.79
CA ASP A 156 14.75 -6.32 19.20
C ASP A 156 15.91 -7.33 19.12
N LYS A 157 15.83 -8.38 19.95
CA LYS A 157 16.19 -9.75 19.56
C LYS A 157 15.83 -10.78 20.64
N THR A 158 14.76 -11.52 20.36
CA THR A 158 14.75 -12.99 20.22
C THR A 158 15.96 -13.77 20.75
N THR A 159 15.73 -14.72 21.67
CA THR A 159 16.20 -16.12 21.55
C THR A 159 15.31 -17.05 22.37
N SER A 160 15.06 -18.23 21.80
CA SER A 160 14.24 -19.32 22.33
C SER A 160 15.07 -20.29 23.19
N ASP A 161 14.32 -21.10 23.96
CA ASP A 161 14.64 -22.39 24.60
C ASP A 161 15.48 -22.34 25.88
N ASP A 162 14.88 -22.63 27.05
CA ASP A 162 14.68 -24.00 27.53
C ASP A 162 13.79 -24.03 28.79
N VAL A 163 13.23 -25.20 29.09
CA VAL A 163 12.17 -25.45 30.08
C VAL A 163 12.70 -25.47 31.52
N VAL A 164 11.79 -25.14 32.45
CA VAL A 164 11.77 -25.45 33.90
C VAL A 164 12.40 -24.41 34.84
N ALA A 165 11.56 -23.50 35.35
CA ALA A 165 11.58 -23.17 36.78
C ALA A 165 10.29 -22.45 37.21
N VAL A 166 9.74 -22.97 38.30
CA VAL A 166 8.58 -22.49 39.04
C VAL A 166 8.72 -21.01 39.46
N ALA A 167 7.61 -20.28 39.28
CA ALA A 167 7.18 -18.98 39.83
C ALA A 167 8.11 -18.19 40.79
N PRO A 168 8.09 -16.85 40.72
CA PRO A 168 7.04 -16.14 41.48
C PRO A 168 6.29 -15.09 40.65
N SER A 169 5.00 -15.00 40.95
CA SER A 169 4.04 -14.00 40.48
C SER A 169 4.54 -12.57 40.69
N ILE A 170 4.83 -11.85 39.60
CA ILE A 170 4.83 -10.39 39.58
C ILE A 170 3.44 -9.99 39.09
N SER A 171 2.57 -9.62 40.01
CA SER A 171 1.31 -8.94 39.71
C SER A 171 1.65 -7.62 38.99
N GLN A 172 1.65 -7.64 37.66
CA GLN A 172 1.66 -6.41 36.87
C GLN A 172 0.23 -5.88 36.90
N ASP A 173 0.01 -4.83 37.68
CA ASP A 173 -1.26 -4.11 37.71
C ASP A 173 -1.49 -3.45 36.35
N PHE A 174 -2.24 -4.14 35.48
CA PHE A 174 -2.72 -3.58 34.23
C PHE A 174 -3.95 -2.72 34.53
N ALA A 175 -3.90 -1.45 34.14
CA ALA A 175 -5.05 -0.54 34.29
C ALA A 175 -6.14 -0.81 33.25
N PHE A 176 -5.79 -1.49 32.16
CA PHE A 176 -6.73 -1.92 31.13
C PHE A 176 -6.33 -3.30 30.62
N GLU A 177 -7.23 -4.26 30.75
CA GLU A 177 -7.06 -5.64 30.31
C GLU A 177 -8.27 -6.08 29.48
N ALA A 178 -7.99 -6.48 28.25
CA ALA A 178 -8.91 -7.16 27.33
C ALA A 178 -8.30 -8.52 26.91
N GLN A 179 -8.89 -9.23 25.93
CA GLN A 179 -8.42 -10.59 25.58
C GLN A 179 -7.03 -10.59 24.94
N SER A 180 -6.71 -9.58 24.14
CA SER A 180 -5.43 -9.46 23.41
C SER A 180 -4.66 -8.19 23.77
N ILE A 181 -5.36 -7.14 24.21
CA ILE A 181 -4.78 -5.85 24.57
C ILE A 181 -4.58 -5.78 26.09
N ARG A 182 -3.34 -5.57 26.52
CA ARG A 182 -2.99 -5.30 27.92
C ARG A 182 -2.16 -4.03 28.01
N LEU A 183 -2.61 -3.06 28.81
CA LEU A 183 -1.95 -1.78 28.99
C LEU A 183 -1.75 -1.47 30.48
N THR A 184 -0.55 -1.01 30.81
CA THR A 184 -0.24 -0.48 32.15
C THR A 184 -0.87 0.90 32.32
N ALA A 185 -1.04 1.35 33.57
CA ALA A 185 -1.57 2.69 33.89
C ALA A 185 -0.80 3.81 33.17
N ALA A 186 0.52 3.71 33.12
CA ALA A 186 1.38 4.70 32.46
C ALA A 186 1.14 4.75 30.94
N ASN A 187 0.99 3.60 30.28
CA ASN A 187 0.76 3.53 28.84
C ASN A 187 -0.64 4.02 28.47
N LEU A 188 -1.65 3.72 29.31
CA LEU A 188 -3.01 4.20 29.11
C LEU A 188 -3.07 5.73 29.18
N GLU A 189 -2.40 6.34 30.17
CA GLU A 189 -2.35 7.80 30.28
C GLU A 189 -1.57 8.44 29.13
N GLN A 190 -0.48 7.81 28.69
CA GLN A 190 0.26 8.26 27.50
C GLN A 190 -0.63 8.24 26.25
N TRP A 191 -1.42 7.18 26.06
CA TRP A 191 -2.33 7.05 24.92
C TRP A 191 -3.52 8.01 25.04
N ARG A 192 -4.01 8.27 26.26
CA ARG A 192 -5.06 9.27 26.53
C ARG A 192 -4.62 10.67 26.13
N LYS A 193 -3.35 11.00 26.41
CA LYS A 193 -2.74 12.28 26.00
C LYS A 193 -2.48 12.35 24.50
N ALA A 194 -2.15 11.23 23.85
CA ALA A 194 -1.88 11.17 22.42
C ALA A 194 -3.15 11.18 21.54
N PHE A 195 -4.27 10.69 22.06
CA PHE A 195 -5.55 10.59 21.35
C PHE A 195 -6.69 11.30 22.11
N PRO A 196 -6.63 12.63 22.26
CA PRO A 196 -7.60 13.39 23.06
C PRO A 196 -9.01 13.47 22.44
N HIS A 197 -9.16 13.30 21.13
CA HIS A 197 -10.46 13.41 20.45
C HIS A 197 -11.15 12.04 20.23
N VAL A 198 -10.52 10.95 20.66
CA VAL A 198 -11.04 9.59 20.54
C VAL A 198 -11.41 9.05 21.93
N ALA A 199 -12.55 8.35 22.02
CA ALA A 199 -12.94 7.61 23.23
C ALA A 199 -12.05 6.36 23.37
N LEU A 200 -10.84 6.57 23.90
CA LEU A 200 -9.75 5.59 23.89
C LEU A 200 -10.17 4.19 24.37
N GLU A 201 -10.78 4.09 25.55
CA GLU A 201 -11.16 2.79 26.13
C GLU A 201 -12.19 2.03 25.27
N ALA A 202 -13.21 2.73 24.76
CA ALA A 202 -14.23 2.12 23.90
C ALA A 202 -13.63 1.61 22.58
N GLU A 203 -12.64 2.31 22.05
CA GLU A 203 -11.93 1.94 20.83
C GLU A 203 -10.94 0.80 21.04
N LEU A 204 -10.30 0.73 22.21
CA LEU A 204 -9.46 -0.41 22.58
C LEU A 204 -10.29 -1.69 22.67
N TRP A 205 -11.48 -1.65 23.25
CA TRP A 205 -12.41 -2.79 23.26
C TRP A 205 -12.82 -3.22 21.84
N ALA A 206 -13.13 -2.27 20.96
CA ALA A 206 -13.52 -2.57 19.58
C ALA A 206 -12.38 -3.14 18.72
N LEU A 207 -11.13 -2.84 19.08
CA LEU A 207 -9.93 -3.29 18.38
C LEU A 207 -9.32 -4.56 18.98
N ASP A 208 -9.86 -5.09 20.07
CA ASP A 208 -9.27 -6.21 20.82
C ASP A 208 -9.22 -7.52 20.02
N GLU A 209 -10.33 -7.90 19.37
CA GLU A 209 -10.37 -9.11 18.52
C GLU A 209 -9.41 -8.97 17.32
N TRP A 210 -9.37 -7.79 16.72
CA TRP A 210 -8.45 -7.50 15.61
C TRP A 210 -6.99 -7.48 16.07
N ALA A 211 -6.71 -6.97 17.27
CA ALA A 211 -5.38 -6.97 17.88
C ALA A 211 -4.86 -8.40 18.08
N GLY A 212 -5.73 -9.34 18.47
CA GLY A 212 -5.40 -10.76 18.57
C GLY A 212 -4.88 -11.35 17.26
N THR A 213 -5.44 -10.94 16.11
CA THR A 213 -4.97 -11.38 14.79
C THR A 213 -3.58 -10.85 14.40
N LYS A 214 -3.06 -9.84 15.12
CA LYS A 214 -1.75 -9.21 14.85
C LYS A 214 -0.63 -9.77 15.70
N GLY A 215 -0.93 -10.63 16.69
CA GLY A 215 0.05 -11.22 17.59
C GLY A 215 0.96 -10.17 18.24
N ASN A 216 2.26 -10.41 18.32
CA ASN A 216 3.22 -9.51 18.98
C ASN A 216 3.33 -8.09 18.39
N LYS A 217 2.74 -7.83 17.21
CA LYS A 217 2.73 -6.50 16.58
C LYS A 217 1.48 -5.68 16.90
N TRP A 218 0.58 -6.20 17.73
CA TRP A 218 -0.71 -5.57 18.05
C TRP A 218 -0.55 -4.13 18.54
N PHE A 219 0.46 -3.84 19.38
CA PHE A 219 0.68 -2.50 19.95
C PHE A 219 0.89 -1.43 18.86
N THR A 220 1.70 -1.72 17.84
CA THR A 220 1.94 -0.81 16.71
C THR A 220 0.74 -0.71 15.75
N ALA A 221 0.00 -1.82 15.60
CA ALA A 221 -1.17 -1.86 14.73
C ALA A 221 -2.35 -1.07 15.32
N VAL A 222 -2.62 -1.26 16.62
CA VAL A 222 -3.69 -0.58 17.36
C VAL A 222 -3.39 0.91 17.49
N SER A 223 -2.16 1.31 17.82
CA SER A 223 -1.77 2.74 17.86
C SER A 223 -1.89 3.41 16.48
N GLY A 224 -1.53 2.72 15.39
CA GLY A 224 -1.75 3.22 14.03
C GLY A 224 -3.24 3.37 13.65
N ALA A 225 -4.08 2.43 14.08
CA ALA A 225 -5.53 2.49 13.90
C ALA A 225 -6.17 3.65 14.68
N LEU A 226 -5.76 3.84 15.93
CA LEU A 226 -6.17 4.97 16.78
C LEU A 226 -5.73 6.31 16.18
N ALA A 227 -4.49 6.42 15.69
CA ALA A 227 -4.01 7.64 15.02
C ALA A 227 -4.82 7.99 13.77
N LYS A 228 -5.31 6.99 13.03
CA LYS A 228 -6.20 7.21 11.88
C LYS A 228 -7.58 7.70 12.31
N LYS A 229 -8.14 7.16 13.39
CA LYS A 229 -9.42 7.61 13.97
C LYS A 229 -9.33 9.01 14.56
N GLU A 230 -8.20 9.34 15.20
CA GLU A 230 -7.93 10.69 15.73
C GLU A 230 -7.92 11.74 14.62
N ARG A 231 -7.23 11.49 13.50
CA ARG A 231 -7.25 12.40 12.33
C ARG A 231 -8.67 12.62 11.82
N ALA A 232 -9.45 11.54 11.70
CA ALA A 232 -10.84 11.65 11.25
C ALA A 232 -11.74 12.40 12.26
N ALA A 233 -11.48 12.29 13.57
CA ALA A 233 -12.20 13.03 14.60
C ALA A 233 -11.85 14.53 14.56
N VAL A 234 -10.57 14.87 14.41
CA VAL A 234 -10.08 16.24 14.25
C VAL A 234 -10.67 16.91 13.00
N ASP A 235 -10.72 16.18 11.87
CA ASP A 235 -11.32 16.67 10.63
C ASP A 235 -12.83 16.95 10.79
N ARG A 236 -13.55 16.13 11.56
CA ARG A 236 -14.98 16.37 11.88
C ARG A 236 -15.18 17.60 12.77
N VAL A 237 -14.32 17.80 13.76
CA VAL A 237 -14.40 18.97 14.64
C VAL A 237 -14.08 20.25 13.88
N SER A 238 -13.04 20.24 13.04
CA SER A 238 -12.66 21.41 12.23
C SER A 238 -13.72 21.76 11.18
N THR A 239 -14.32 20.77 10.52
CA THR A 239 -15.43 21.00 9.58
C THR A 239 -16.69 21.52 10.26
N ALA A 240 -17.06 20.99 11.43
CA ALA A 240 -18.18 21.51 12.22
C ALA A 240 -17.95 22.96 12.69
N ALA A 241 -16.72 23.31 13.09
CA ALA A 241 -16.35 24.68 13.43
C ALA A 241 -16.45 25.62 12.22
N ALA A 242 -15.99 25.20 11.04
CA ALA A 242 -16.07 25.97 9.80
C ALA A 242 -17.51 26.16 9.27
N VAL A 243 -18.44 25.28 9.63
CA VAL A 243 -19.89 25.44 9.34
C VAL A 243 -20.53 26.41 10.33
N ARG A 244 -20.16 26.34 11.62
CA ARG A 244 -20.65 27.28 12.65
C ARG A 244 -20.24 28.72 12.37
N ASP A 245 -19.01 28.94 11.92
CA ASP A 245 -18.48 30.27 11.57
C ASP A 245 -19.22 30.87 10.37
N ARG A 246 -19.54 30.04 9.36
CA ARG A 246 -20.35 30.45 8.20
C ARG A 246 -21.83 30.71 8.53
N GLY A 247 -22.37 30.09 9.57
CA GLY A 247 -23.77 30.24 10.01
C GLY A 247 -24.04 31.44 10.92
N GLY A 248 -23.02 32.16 11.39
CA GLY A 248 -23.14 33.26 12.34
C GLY A 248 -23.66 34.60 11.76
N GLY A 249 -23.87 34.69 10.45
CA GLY A 249 -24.07 35.95 9.73
C GLY A 249 -25.41 36.11 9.02
N GLN A 250 -26.55 35.91 9.69
CA GLN A 250 -27.83 36.50 9.22
C GLN A 250 -28.91 36.46 10.32
N ARG A 251 -28.79 37.36 11.31
CA ARG A 251 -30.00 37.83 12.01
C ARG A 251 -30.77 38.70 11.02
N ARG A 252 -31.84 38.16 10.43
CA ARG A 252 -32.79 38.94 9.63
C ARG A 252 -33.29 40.10 10.49
N ALA A 253 -33.02 41.33 10.08
CA ALA A 253 -33.66 42.50 10.66
C ALA A 253 -35.15 42.44 10.31
N ASP A 254 -35.99 42.53 11.33
CA ASP A 254 -37.45 42.54 11.23
C ASP A 254 -37.91 43.85 10.56
N PRO A 255 -38.65 43.82 9.43
CA PRO A 255 -38.96 45.02 8.65
C PRO A 255 -40.17 45.79 9.20
N ARG A 256 -40.26 45.93 10.53
CA ARG A 256 -41.28 46.75 11.19
C ARG A 256 -40.67 47.46 12.39
N ILE A 257 -40.07 48.63 12.13
CA ILE A 257 -40.06 49.86 12.93
C ILE A 257 -39.45 50.94 12.04
#